data_AF-A0A1U7RSS0-F1
#
_entry.id   AF-A0A1U7RSS0-F1
#
_cell.length_a   1.000
_cell.length_b   1.000
_cell.length_c   1.000
_cell.angle_alpha   90.00
_cell.angle_beta   90.00
_cell.angle_gamma   90.00
#
_symmetry.space_group_name_H-M   'P 1'
#
loop_
_entity.id
_entity.type
_entity.pdbx_description
1 polymer ?
#
loop_
_entity_poly.entity_id
_entity_poly.type
_entity_poly.pdbx_seq_one_letter_code
_entity_poly.pdbx_strand_id
1 'polypeptide(L)'
;MASYLAKEVQLARRHEEILSQRSVLLQQMENHLGNKETEKTWQAQAADAAYKRNAALLNDIEAVEKKLQARAHQLPHPDIVKLETVYWASVEEALPKWEQFLLGRAQTPVGFKKMNPTKQNEWNEPCSIQRLRGFMREASLGKCED
;
A
#
# COMPACT_ATOMS: atom_id res chain seq x y z
N MET A 1 16.04 81.66 -21.34
CA MET A 1 17.00 80.54 -21.41
C MET A 1 16.78 79.50 -20.29
N ALA A 2 16.80 79.87 -19.00
CA ALA A 2 16.72 78.92 -17.88
C ALA A 2 15.45 78.02 -17.84
N SER A 3 14.28 78.55 -18.25
CA SER A 3 13.01 77.78 -18.27
C SER A 3 13.00 76.62 -19.27
N TYR A 4 13.68 76.76 -20.41
CA TYR A 4 13.77 75.69 -21.42
C TYR A 4 14.70 74.56 -20.94
N LEU A 5 15.86 74.94 -20.41
CA LEU A 5 16.83 74.00 -19.84
C LEU A 5 16.21 73.15 -18.71
N ALA A 6 15.43 73.77 -17.83
CA ALA A 6 14.74 73.04 -16.77
C ALA A 6 13.76 71.98 -17.31
N LYS A 7 13.09 72.25 -18.43
CA LYS A 7 12.18 71.30 -19.08
C LYS A 7 12.93 70.13 -19.71
N GLU A 8 14.04 70.39 -20.39
CA GLU A 8 14.89 69.35 -20.99
C GLU A 8 15.45 68.40 -19.92
N VAL A 9 15.90 68.93 -18.78
CA VAL A 9 16.39 68.12 -17.66
C VAL A 9 15.27 67.23 -17.09
N GLN A 10 14.05 67.75 -16.99
CA GLN A 10 12.90 66.95 -16.55
C GLN A 10 12.52 65.87 -17.56
N LEU A 11 12.58 66.19 -18.85
CA LEU A 11 12.30 65.22 -19.92
C LEU A 11 13.33 64.10 -19.94
N ALA A 12 14.62 64.44 -19.81
CA ALA A 12 15.70 63.46 -19.71
C ALA A 12 15.52 62.53 -18.50
N ARG A 13 15.14 63.07 -17.33
CA ARG A 13 14.83 62.23 -16.15
C ARG A 13 13.69 61.24 -16.41
N ARG A 14 12.59 61.71 -17.02
CA ARG A 14 11.48 60.82 -17.38
C ARG A 14 11.90 59.76 -18.39
N HIS A 15 12.79 60.12 -19.32
CA HIS A 15 13.30 59.18 -20.31
C HIS A 15 14.14 58.07 -19.65
N GLU A 16 15.07 58.44 -18.76
CA GLU A 16 15.84 57.47 -17.97
C GLU A 16 14.94 56.56 -17.14
N GLU A 17 13.88 57.12 -16.54
CA GLU A 17 12.90 56.32 -15.80
C GLU A 17 12.19 55.31 -16.70
N ILE A 18 11.74 55.71 -17.90
CA ILE A 18 11.14 54.81 -18.88
C ILE A 18 12.13 53.72 -19.31
N LEU A 19 13.39 54.07 -19.56
CA LEU A 19 14.41 53.10 -19.95
C LEU A 19 14.69 52.10 -18.82
N SER A 20 14.73 52.56 -17.58
CA SER A 20 14.94 51.71 -16.40
C SER A 20 13.77 50.73 -16.19
N GLN A 21 12.53 51.17 -16.36
CA GLN A 21 11.36 50.30 -16.29
C GLN A 21 11.36 49.26 -17.41
N ARG A 22 11.73 49.67 -18.63
CA ARG A 22 11.82 48.77 -19.79
C ARG A 22 12.89 47.70 -19.57
N SER A 23 14.05 48.04 -19.03
CA SER A 23 15.12 47.06 -18.79
C SER A 23 14.69 46.01 -17.75
N VAL A 24 14.04 46.43 -16.66
CA VAL A 24 13.49 45.52 -15.65
C VAL A 24 12.45 44.58 -16.26
N LEU A 25 11.51 45.11 -17.05
CA LEU A 25 10.48 44.29 -17.68
C LEU A 25 11.06 43.26 -18.65
N LEU A 26 12.05 43.66 -19.47
CA LEU A 26 12.72 42.75 -20.39
C LEU A 26 13.45 41.63 -19.65
N GLN A 27 14.15 41.95 -18.56
CA GLN A 27 14.82 40.93 -17.73
C GLN A 27 13.80 39.95 -17.12
N GLN A 28 12.67 40.45 -16.63
CA GLN A 28 11.61 39.59 -16.09
C GLN A 28 11.04 38.66 -17.17
N MET A 29 10.81 39.17 -18.37
CA MET A 29 10.33 38.38 -19.51
C MET A 29 11.32 37.29 -19.91
N GLU A 30 12.61 37.60 -19.99
CA GLU A 30 13.68 36.65 -20.30
C GLU A 30 13.77 35.55 -19.24
N ASN A 31 13.80 35.92 -17.96
CA ASN A 31 13.86 34.98 -16.85
C ASN A 31 12.64 34.04 -16.84
N HIS A 32 11.44 34.59 -17.07
CA HIS A 32 10.22 33.80 -17.10
C HIS A 32 10.17 32.83 -18.30
N LEU A 33 10.67 33.24 -19.47
CA LEU A 33 10.80 32.35 -20.62
C LEU A 33 11.79 31.22 -20.34
N GLY A 34 12.97 31.55 -19.79
CA GLY A 34 13.98 30.56 -19.41
C GLY A 34 13.47 29.55 -18.38
N ASN A 35 12.78 30.03 -17.34
CA ASN A 35 12.17 29.16 -16.33
C ASN A 35 11.15 28.21 -16.95
N LYS A 36 10.26 28.71 -17.84
CA LYS A 36 9.28 27.88 -18.54
C LYS A 36 9.91 26.81 -19.43
N GLU A 37 10.99 27.14 -20.12
CA GLU A 37 11.76 26.17 -20.92
C GLU A 37 12.32 25.06 -20.02
N THR A 38 12.97 25.42 -18.91
CA THR A 38 13.54 24.45 -17.96
C THR A 38 12.49 23.58 -17.26
N GLU A 39 11.32 24.15 -16.96
CA GLU A 39 10.22 23.40 -16.35
C GLU A 39 9.65 22.37 -17.31
N LYS A 40 9.45 22.75 -18.59
CA LYS A 40 8.98 21.82 -19.63
C LYS A 40 9.96 20.68 -19.85
N THR A 41 11.26 20.94 -19.88
CA THR A 41 12.26 19.88 -20.08
C THR A 41 12.30 18.92 -18.88
N TRP A 42 12.23 19.45 -17.65
CA TRP A 42 12.15 18.62 -16.45
C TRP A 42 10.87 17.76 -16.42
N GLN A 43 9.72 18.34 -16.76
CA GLN A 43 8.45 17.61 -16.86
C GLN A 43 8.50 16.52 -17.95
N ALA A 44 9.07 16.82 -19.11
CA ALA A 44 9.22 15.84 -20.19
C ALA A 44 10.13 14.67 -19.77
N GLN A 45 11.24 14.96 -19.09
CA GLN A 45 12.14 13.95 -18.56
C GLN A 45 11.46 13.08 -17.50
N ALA A 46 10.71 13.68 -16.58
CA ALA A 46 9.94 12.96 -15.57
C ALA A 46 8.87 12.06 -16.20
N ALA A 47 8.18 12.56 -17.23
CA ALA A 47 7.19 11.79 -17.99
C ALA A 47 7.81 10.61 -18.73
N ASP A 48 8.96 10.80 -19.40
CA ASP A 48 9.69 9.73 -20.09
C ASP A 48 10.20 8.66 -19.11
N ALA A 49 10.73 9.08 -17.95
CA ALA A 49 11.15 8.16 -16.89
C ALA A 49 9.97 7.36 -16.34
N ALA A 50 8.83 8.01 -16.09
CA ALA A 50 7.60 7.34 -15.65
C ALA A 50 7.08 6.38 -16.72
N TYR A 51 7.10 6.78 -17.99
CA TYR A 51 6.70 5.93 -19.12
C TYR A 51 7.56 4.65 -19.20
N LYS A 52 8.90 4.79 -19.12
CA LYS A 52 9.82 3.65 -19.11
C LYS A 52 9.56 2.71 -17.93
N ARG A 53 9.34 3.27 -16.73
CA ARG A 53 9.00 2.47 -15.54
C ARG A 53 7.68 1.71 -15.74
N ASN A 54 6.65 2.39 -16.24
CA ASN A 54 5.34 1.79 -16.44
C ASN A 54 5.39 0.70 -17.51
N ALA A 55 6.14 0.90 -18.60
CA ALA A 55 6.34 -0.13 -19.62
C ALA A 55 7.01 -1.38 -19.05
N ALA A 56 8.04 -1.23 -18.21
CA ALA A 56 8.68 -2.37 -17.55
C ALA A 56 7.70 -3.11 -16.62
N LEU A 57 6.95 -2.38 -15.79
CA LEU A 57 5.95 -2.97 -14.90
C LEU A 57 4.85 -3.72 -15.65
N LEU A 58 4.37 -3.18 -16.78
CA LEU A 58 3.37 -3.85 -17.61
C LEU A 58 3.90 -5.17 -18.17
N ASN A 59 5.15 -5.20 -18.65
CA ASN A 59 5.77 -6.43 -19.12
C ASN A 59 5.91 -7.47 -18.00
N ASP A 60 6.28 -7.04 -16.79
CA ASP A 60 6.39 -7.94 -15.63
C ASP A 60 5.04 -8.52 -15.24
N ILE A 61 3.98 -7.69 -15.23
CA ILE A 61 2.61 -8.13 -14.95
C ILE A 61 2.16 -9.14 -16.00
N GLU A 62 2.34 -8.86 -17.29
CA GLU A 62 1.99 -9.78 -18.37
C GLU A 62 2.75 -11.11 -18.26
N ALA A 63 4.04 -11.07 -17.89
CA ALA A 63 4.84 -12.27 -17.70
C ALA A 63 4.33 -13.12 -16.52
N VAL A 64 3.92 -12.50 -15.41
CA VAL A 64 3.32 -13.19 -14.27
C VAL A 64 1.94 -13.73 -14.62
N GLU A 65 1.12 -12.96 -15.33
CA GLU A 65 -0.20 -13.37 -15.80
C GLU A 65 -0.11 -14.63 -16.67
N LYS A 66 0.77 -14.64 -17.68
CA LYS A 66 0.99 -15.83 -18.54
C LYS A 66 1.41 -17.06 -17.74
N LYS A 67 2.28 -16.90 -16.73
CA LYS A 67 2.69 -17.99 -15.84
C LYS A 67 1.54 -18.50 -14.99
N LEU A 68 0.71 -17.60 -14.46
CA LEU A 68 -0.45 -17.96 -13.67
C LEU A 68 -1.50 -18.67 -14.54
N GLN A 69 -1.77 -18.15 -15.74
CA GLN A 69 -2.67 -18.75 -16.70
C GLN A 69 -2.18 -20.16 -17.07
N ALA A 70 -0.90 -20.33 -17.37
CA ALA A 70 -0.33 -21.66 -17.64
C ALA A 70 -0.54 -22.64 -16.47
N ARG A 71 -0.43 -22.18 -15.21
CA ARG A 71 -0.74 -23.00 -14.02
C ARG A 71 -2.22 -23.27 -13.84
N ALA A 72 -3.08 -22.29 -14.11
CA ALA A 72 -4.53 -22.46 -13.99
C ALA A 72 -5.09 -23.48 -14.98
N HIS A 73 -4.46 -23.61 -16.15
CA HIS A 73 -4.80 -24.63 -17.15
C HIS A 73 -4.18 -26.00 -16.84
N GLN A 74 -3.28 -26.10 -15.85
CA GLN A 74 -2.82 -27.39 -15.36
C GLN A 74 -3.90 -27.98 -14.46
N LEU A 75 -4.32 -29.21 -14.78
CA LEU A 75 -5.20 -29.94 -13.88
C LEU A 75 -4.53 -30.10 -12.51
N PRO A 76 -5.28 -29.94 -11.40
CA PRO A 76 -4.79 -30.31 -10.08
C PRO A 76 -4.29 -31.76 -10.09
N HIS A 77 -3.28 -32.07 -9.28
CA HIS A 77 -2.72 -33.42 -9.20
C HIS A 77 -3.84 -34.44 -8.91
N PRO A 78 -3.85 -35.62 -9.56
CA PRO A 78 -4.92 -36.61 -9.38
C PRO A 78 -5.24 -36.94 -7.92
N ASP A 79 -4.24 -36.94 -7.05
CA ASP A 79 -4.42 -37.16 -5.61
C ASP A 79 -5.24 -36.05 -4.93
N ILE A 80 -5.08 -34.80 -5.35
CA ILE A 80 -5.84 -33.65 -4.84
C ILE A 80 -7.30 -33.80 -5.28
N VAL A 81 -7.54 -34.12 -6.57
CA VAL A 81 -8.89 -34.35 -7.10
C VAL A 81 -9.57 -35.52 -6.39
N LYS A 82 -8.83 -36.61 -6.16
CA LYS A 82 -9.32 -37.78 -5.41
C LYS A 82 -9.68 -37.39 -3.98
N LEU A 83 -8.83 -36.64 -3.31
CA LEU A 83 -9.05 -36.17 -1.94
C LEU A 83 -10.28 -35.26 -1.86
N GLU A 84 -10.43 -34.28 -2.77
CA GLU A 84 -11.60 -33.41 -2.84
C GLU A 84 -12.88 -34.20 -3.04
N THR A 85 -12.88 -35.16 -3.97
CA THR A 85 -14.03 -36.04 -4.22
C THR A 85 -14.42 -36.81 -2.96
N VAL A 86 -13.45 -37.44 -2.28
CA VAL A 86 -13.71 -38.21 -1.05
C VAL A 86 -14.16 -37.30 0.10
N TYR A 87 -13.57 -36.11 0.22
CA TYR A 87 -13.94 -35.13 1.22
C TYR A 87 -15.39 -34.67 1.03
N TRP A 88 -15.78 -34.23 -0.17
CA TRP A 88 -17.13 -33.78 -0.44
C TRP A 88 -18.16 -34.90 -0.26
N ALA A 89 -17.85 -36.12 -0.70
CA ALA A 89 -18.70 -37.29 -0.42
C ALA A 89 -18.88 -37.54 1.08
N SER A 90 -17.82 -37.40 1.88
CA SER A 90 -17.89 -37.51 3.34
C SER A 90 -18.73 -36.39 3.97
N VAL A 91 -18.61 -35.16 3.46
CA VAL A 91 -19.42 -34.01 3.89
C VAL A 91 -20.90 -34.27 3.60
N GLU A 92 -21.24 -34.69 2.38
CA GLU A 92 -22.61 -35.02 1.99
C GLU A 92 -23.21 -36.14 2.84
N GLU A 93 -22.42 -37.15 3.19
CA GLU A 93 -22.86 -38.23 4.09
C GLU A 93 -23.05 -37.76 5.54
N ALA A 94 -22.23 -36.82 5.99
CA ALA A 94 -22.28 -36.31 7.36
C ALA A 94 -23.37 -35.26 7.57
N LEU A 95 -23.67 -34.43 6.55
CA LEU A 95 -24.58 -33.29 6.64
C LEU A 95 -25.96 -33.66 7.22
N PRO A 96 -26.66 -34.73 6.76
CA PRO A 96 -27.96 -35.11 7.34
C PRO A 96 -27.88 -35.50 8.82
N LYS A 97 -26.77 -36.14 9.24
CA LYS A 97 -26.53 -36.55 10.63
C LYS A 97 -26.36 -35.32 11.52
N TRP A 98 -25.66 -34.31 11.01
CA TRP A 98 -25.50 -33.01 11.68
C TRP A 98 -26.82 -32.25 11.74
N GLU A 99 -27.61 -32.22 10.67
CA GLU A 99 -28.93 -31.56 10.66
C GLU A 99 -29.86 -32.16 11.72
N GLN A 100 -29.96 -33.50 11.79
CA GLN A 100 -30.79 -34.16 12.80
C GLN A 100 -30.33 -33.88 14.24
N PHE A 101 -29.02 -33.83 14.47
CA PHE A 101 -28.46 -33.48 15.77
C PHE A 101 -28.75 -32.02 16.16
N LEU A 102 -28.53 -31.07 15.26
CA LEU A 102 -28.78 -29.64 15.50
C LEU A 102 -30.25 -29.35 15.76
N LEU A 103 -31.16 -30.14 15.17
CA LEU A 103 -32.60 -30.07 15.42
C LEU A 103 -33.04 -30.81 16.71
N GLY A 104 -32.11 -31.37 17.48
CA GLY A 104 -32.39 -32.12 18.71
C GLY A 104 -33.07 -33.48 18.49
N ARG A 105 -33.09 -33.98 17.25
CA ARG A 105 -33.76 -35.23 16.85
C ARG A 105 -32.82 -36.44 16.85
N ALA A 106 -31.52 -36.22 16.95
CA ALA A 106 -30.51 -37.27 17.01
C ALA A 106 -29.47 -37.02 18.12
N GLN A 107 -28.74 -38.08 18.46
CA GLN A 107 -27.58 -37.99 19.36
C GLN A 107 -26.36 -37.39 18.61
N THR A 108 -25.34 -36.97 19.37
CA THR A 108 -24.11 -36.36 18.83
C THR A 108 -23.51 -37.21 17.70
N PRO A 109 -23.25 -36.62 16.51
CA PRO A 109 -22.70 -37.35 15.37
C PRO A 109 -21.29 -37.91 15.63
N VAL A 110 -20.90 -38.91 14.84
CA VAL A 110 -19.58 -39.53 14.86
C VAL A 110 -18.48 -38.48 14.66
N GLY A 111 -17.52 -38.43 15.58
CA GLY A 111 -16.42 -37.46 15.60
C GLY A 111 -16.53 -36.41 16.71
N PHE A 112 -17.72 -36.23 17.31
CA PHE A 112 -17.89 -35.33 18.45
C PHE A 112 -17.46 -36.03 19.76
N LYS A 113 -16.15 -36.04 20.05
CA LYS A 113 -15.68 -36.37 21.39
C LYS A 113 -16.10 -35.25 22.33
N LYS A 114 -17.10 -35.47 23.19
CA LYS A 114 -17.32 -34.62 24.37
C LYS A 114 -16.01 -34.62 25.15
N MET A 115 -15.28 -33.50 25.14
CA MET A 115 -14.22 -33.30 26.11
C MET A 115 -14.90 -33.31 27.48
N ASN A 116 -14.52 -34.25 28.33
CA ASN A 116 -14.92 -34.23 29.73
C ASN A 116 -14.49 -32.86 30.30
N PRO A 117 -15.37 -32.12 30.98
CA PRO A 117 -15.05 -30.80 31.53
C PRO A 117 -13.87 -30.85 32.51
N THR A 118 -13.54 -32.03 33.03
CA THR A 118 -12.41 -32.27 33.93
C THR A 118 -11.02 -32.05 33.30
N LYS A 119 -10.91 -31.90 31.97
CA LYS A 119 -9.63 -31.60 31.29
C LYS A 119 -9.52 -30.19 30.71
N GLN A 120 -10.52 -29.32 30.89
CA GLN A 120 -10.42 -27.92 30.47
C GLN A 120 -9.43 -27.09 31.30
N ASN A 121 -8.86 -27.65 32.37
CA ASN A 121 -7.95 -26.95 33.27
C ASN A 121 -6.47 -27.20 32.92
N GLU A 122 -6.17 -28.11 31.98
CA GLU A 122 -4.82 -28.35 31.44
C GLU A 122 -4.73 -27.77 30.03
N TRP A 123 -5.14 -26.51 29.85
CA TRP A 123 -4.49 -25.71 28.82
C TRP A 123 -3.08 -25.45 29.35
N ASN A 124 -2.14 -26.32 28.95
CA ASN A 124 -0.73 -26.00 29.01
C ASN A 124 -0.56 -24.69 28.24
N GLU A 125 -0.50 -23.57 28.97
CA GLU A 125 -0.14 -22.29 28.39
C GLU A 125 1.15 -22.49 27.58
N PRO A 126 1.20 -22.03 26.31
CA PRO A 126 2.44 -22.05 25.56
C PRO A 126 3.54 -21.41 26.42
N CYS A 127 4.70 -22.04 26.53
CA CYS A 127 5.83 -21.55 27.34
C CYS A 127 6.18 -20.07 27.02
N SER A 128 5.87 -19.63 25.79
CA SER A 128 5.93 -18.23 25.32
C SER A 128 5.06 -17.26 26.14
N ILE A 129 3.84 -17.66 26.52
CA ILE A 129 2.88 -16.86 27.29
C ILE A 129 3.26 -16.84 28.78
N GLN A 130 3.78 -17.94 29.31
CA GLN A 130 4.34 -17.98 30.68
C GLN A 130 5.55 -17.04 30.81
N ARG A 131 6.42 -17.02 29.80
CA ARG A 131 7.59 -16.12 29.75
C ARG A 131 7.18 -14.65 29.68
N LEU A 132 6.19 -14.29 28.88
CA LEU A 132 5.65 -12.92 28.81
C LEU A 132 4.99 -12.47 30.12
N ARG A 133 4.28 -13.37 30.82
CA ARG A 133 3.70 -13.08 32.13
C ARG A 133 4.74 -12.97 33.26
N GLY A 134 5.84 -13.73 33.16
CA GLY A 134 7.01 -13.54 34.03
C GLY A 134 7.64 -12.16 33.83
N PHE A 135 7.88 -11.79 32.56
CA PHE A 135 8.47 -10.51 32.18
C PHE A 135 7.61 -9.31 32.62
N MET A 136 6.29 -9.37 32.47
CA MET A 136 5.40 -8.31 32.94
C MET A 136 5.29 -8.21 34.47
N ARG A 137 5.49 -9.32 35.20
CA ARG A 137 5.55 -9.31 36.67
C ARG A 137 6.88 -8.79 37.21
N GLU A 138 8.00 -9.12 36.57
CA GLU A 138 9.31 -8.54 36.89
C GLU A 138 9.35 -7.03 36.59
N ALA A 139 8.74 -6.58 35.49
CA ALA A 139 8.62 -5.16 35.18
C ALA A 139 7.75 -4.37 36.17
N SER A 140 6.82 -5.03 36.88
CA SER A 140 5.99 -4.39 37.92
C SER A 140 6.58 -4.47 39.33
N LEU A 141 7.60 -5.33 39.54
CA LEU A 141 8.32 -5.48 40.81
C LEU A 141 9.73 -4.86 40.77
N GLY A 142 10.12 -4.24 39.65
CA GLY A 142 11.24 -3.31 39.55
C GLY A 142 10.98 -2.07 40.38
N LYS A 143 11.26 -2.21 41.68
CA LYS A 143 11.29 -1.18 42.71
C LYS A 143 11.99 0.08 42.18
N CYS A 144 11.37 1.22 42.48
CA CYS A 144 12.09 2.43 42.85
C CYS A 144 13.17 2.03 43.87
N GLU A 145 14.42 2.02 43.44
CA GLU A 145 15.55 2.21 44.34
C GLU A 145 15.97 3.67 44.20
N ASP A 146 16.17 4.31 45.35
CA ASP A 146 16.45 5.72 45.58
C ASP A 146 17.73 6.22 44.88
#